data_AF-A0A0T8UBU7-F1
#
_entry.id   AF-A0A0T8UBU7-F1
#
_cell.length_a   1.000
_cell.length_b   1.000
_cell.length_c   1.000
_cell.angle_alpha   90.00
_cell.angle_beta   90.00
_cell.angle_gamma   90.00
#
_symmetry.space_group_name_H-M   'P 1'
#
loop_
_entity.id
_entity.type
_entity.pdbx_description
1 polymer ?
#
loop_
_entity_poly.entity_id
_entity_poly.type
_entity_poly.pdbx_seq_one_letter_code
_entity_poly.pdbx_strand_id
1 'polypeptide(L)'
;MDEFFKEFEEQIGIVEEKLDILSEWHLSKKHHGATEIAEDCRTTISQLWIQFYKLSEAYKMQEASHEEFYNTNVENLLGELKKYDDGCTERYNKKPDWLLFNYLNQAIQENNLSDGIEHITASTWTYLRRLVVSDLQKRGILK
;
A
#
# COMPACT_ATOMS: atom_id res chain seq x y z
N MET A 1 8.42 -0.42 7.08
CA MET A 1 8.62 -1.76 6.48
C MET A 1 10.09 -1.93 6.17
N ASP A 2 10.71 -0.97 5.48
CA ASP A 2 12.13 -1.05 5.13
C ASP A 2 13.07 -1.20 6.35
N GLU A 3 12.80 -0.49 7.44
CA GLU A 3 13.57 -0.63 8.70
C GLU A 3 13.45 -2.04 9.30
N PHE A 4 12.24 -2.63 9.28
CA PHE A 4 12.01 -4.00 9.71
C PHE A 4 12.73 -5.02 8.81
N PHE A 5 12.72 -4.82 7.49
CA PHE A 5 13.48 -5.68 6.57
C PHE A 5 14.98 -5.60 6.82
N LYS A 6 15.50 -4.39 7.09
CA LYS A 6 16.91 -4.18 7.39
C LYS A 6 17.33 -4.88 8.69
N GLU A 7 16.55 -4.73 9.76
CA GLU A 7 16.81 -5.43 11.03
C GLU A 7 16.74 -6.95 10.85
N PHE A 8 15.79 -7.44 10.06
CA PHE A 8 15.65 -8.87 9.78
C PHE A 8 16.82 -9.42 8.95
N GLU A 9 17.27 -8.68 7.93
CA GLU A 9 18.43 -9.03 7.10
C GLU A 9 19.73 -9.05 7.92
N GLU A 10 19.89 -8.14 8.87
CA GLU A 10 21.01 -8.17 9.81
C GLU A 10 20.95 -9.42 10.71
N GLN A 11 19.77 -9.74 11.25
CA GLN A 11 19.59 -10.91 12.11
C GLN A 11 19.82 -12.23 11.35
N ILE A 12 19.36 -12.36 10.11
CA ILE A 12 19.55 -13.58 9.33
C ILE A 12 21.02 -13.79 8.98
N GLY A 13 21.75 -12.72 8.64
CA GLY A 13 23.20 -12.80 8.41
C GLY A 13 23.97 -13.28 9.64
N ILE A 14 23.59 -12.82 10.84
CA ILE A 14 24.18 -13.31 12.10
C ILE A 14 23.90 -14.80 12.32
N VAL A 15 22.72 -15.28 11.95
CA VAL A 15 22.36 -16.71 12.07
C VAL A 15 23.16 -17.56 11.09
N GLU A 16 23.29 -17.11 9.84
CA GLU A 16 24.09 -17.79 8.81
C GLU A 16 25.57 -17.88 9.22
N GLU A 17 26.16 -16.78 9.73
CA GLU A 17 27.54 -16.76 10.24
C GLU A 17 27.74 -17.76 11.39
N LYS A 18 26.79 -17.85 12.32
CA LYS A 18 26.85 -18.81 13.42
C LYS A 18 26.73 -20.26 12.95
N LEU A 19 25.93 -20.51 11.92
CA LEU A 19 25.82 -21.85 11.32
C LEU A 19 27.12 -22.25 10.60
N ASP A 20 27.77 -21.32 9.93
CA ASP A 20 29.09 -21.54 9.32
C ASP A 20 30.13 -21.93 10.38
N ILE A 21 30.24 -21.15 11.46
CA ILE A 21 31.16 -21.45 12.58
C ILE A 21 30.86 -22.83 13.19
N LEU A 22 29.58 -23.16 13.38
CA LEU A 22 29.16 -24.45 13.93
C LEU A 22 29.51 -25.61 12.99
N SER A 23 29.29 -25.42 11.70
CA SER A 23 29.63 -26.38 10.64
C SER A 23 31.13 -26.67 10.61
N GLU A 24 31.96 -25.63 10.61
CA GLU A 24 33.42 -25.73 10.68
C GLU A 24 33.90 -26.41 11.97
N TRP A 25 33.28 -26.07 13.10
CA TRP A 25 33.60 -26.72 14.38
C TRP A 25 33.31 -28.21 14.33
N HIS A 26 32.13 -28.62 13.86
CA HIS A 26 31.78 -30.03 13.71
C HIS A 26 32.70 -30.76 12.71
N LEU A 27 33.08 -30.09 11.62
CA LEU A 27 33.99 -30.64 10.63
C LEU A 27 35.38 -30.91 11.26
N SER A 28 35.89 -29.98 12.06
CA SER A 28 37.16 -30.14 12.79
C SER A 28 37.15 -31.34 13.76
N LYS A 29 35.98 -31.69 14.29
CA LYS A 29 35.75 -32.84 15.17
C LYS A 29 35.44 -34.13 14.41
N LYS A 30 35.39 -34.09 13.07
CA LYS A 30 34.97 -35.21 12.20
C LYS A 30 33.54 -35.68 12.47
N HIS A 31 32.68 -34.77 12.95
CA HIS A 31 31.26 -35.04 13.16
C HIS A 31 30.48 -34.76 11.87
N HIS A 32 30.71 -35.58 10.84
CA HIS A 32 30.18 -35.34 9.49
C HIS A 32 28.67 -35.12 9.44
N GLY A 33 27.88 -35.93 10.16
CA GLY A 33 26.42 -35.74 10.21
C GLY A 33 25.98 -34.42 10.86
N ALA A 34 26.74 -33.88 11.81
CA ALA A 34 26.42 -32.59 12.42
C ALA A 34 26.80 -31.41 11.51
N THR A 35 27.88 -31.55 10.72
CA THR A 35 28.24 -30.61 9.65
C THR A 35 27.16 -30.57 8.57
N GLU A 36 26.68 -31.72 8.11
CA GLU A 36 25.60 -31.81 7.11
C GLU A 36 24.32 -31.12 7.60
N ILE A 37 23.92 -31.37 8.85
CA ILE A 37 22.75 -30.72 9.45
C ILE A 37 22.90 -29.20 9.50
N ALA A 38 24.09 -28.69 9.88
CA ALA A 38 24.33 -27.25 9.94
C ALA A 38 24.24 -26.60 8.55
N GLU A 39 24.78 -27.25 7.53
CA GLU A 39 24.74 -26.80 6.14
C GLU A 39 23.33 -26.86 5.54
N ASP A 40 22.56 -27.90 5.86
CA ASP A 40 21.15 -28.03 5.47
C ASP A 40 20.30 -26.92 6.10
N CYS A 41 20.53 -26.62 7.39
CA CYS A 41 19.87 -25.51 8.08
C CYS A 41 20.18 -24.17 7.40
N ARG A 42 21.45 -23.92 7.09
CA ARG A 42 21.91 -22.70 6.41
C ARG A 42 21.21 -22.55 5.06
N THR A 43 21.29 -23.58 4.23
CA THR A 43 20.66 -23.61 2.90
C THR A 43 19.15 -23.36 2.99
N THR A 44 18.47 -24.00 3.94
CA THR A 44 17.03 -23.84 4.14
C THR A 44 16.66 -22.40 4.54
N ILE A 45 17.42 -21.80 5.46
CA ILE A 45 17.20 -20.42 5.93
C ILE A 45 17.38 -19.44 4.78
N SER A 46 18.46 -19.55 4.00
CA SER A 46 18.69 -18.68 2.83
C SER A 46 17.58 -18.82 1.78
N GLN A 47 17.09 -20.04 1.53
CA GLN A 47 15.98 -20.28 0.61
C GLN A 47 14.66 -19.66 1.10
N LEU A 48 14.35 -19.82 2.40
CA LEU A 48 13.16 -19.21 3.00
C LEU A 48 13.19 -17.69 2.89
N TRP A 49 14.37 -17.08 3.06
CA TRP A 49 14.54 -15.63 2.90
C TRP A 49 14.25 -15.17 1.47
N ILE A 50 14.79 -15.85 0.47
CA ILE A 50 14.53 -15.55 -0.95
C ILE A 50 13.03 -15.66 -1.26
N GLN A 51 12.36 -16.68 -0.73
CA GLN A 51 10.91 -16.86 -0.92
C GLN A 51 10.10 -15.75 -0.24
N PHE A 52 10.46 -15.39 0.99
CA PHE A 52 9.83 -14.29 1.71
C PHE A 52 10.00 -12.96 1.00
N TYR A 53 11.20 -12.65 0.49
CA TYR A 53 11.46 -11.45 -0.30
C TYR A 53 10.56 -11.39 -1.54
N LYS A 54 10.49 -12.49 -2.32
CA LYS A 54 9.61 -12.58 -3.49
C LYS A 54 8.14 -12.38 -3.12
N LEU A 55 7.69 -12.96 -2.01
CA LEU A 55 6.33 -12.77 -1.52
C LEU A 55 6.08 -11.30 -1.16
N SER A 56 7.04 -10.65 -0.50
CA SER A 56 6.92 -9.23 -0.13
C SER A 56 6.82 -8.30 -1.34
N GLU A 57 7.59 -8.57 -2.39
CA GLU A 57 7.54 -7.79 -3.64
C GLU A 57 6.20 -8.01 -4.37
N ALA A 58 5.71 -9.25 -4.41
CA ALA A 58 4.39 -9.55 -4.97
C ALA A 58 3.27 -8.83 -4.19
N TYR A 59 3.36 -8.77 -2.86
CA TYR A 59 2.43 -8.01 -2.02
C TYR A 59 2.48 -6.51 -2.34
N LYS A 60 3.67 -5.89 -2.43
CA LYS A 60 3.81 -4.47 -2.79
C LYS A 60 3.20 -4.16 -4.16
N MET A 61 3.44 -5.03 -5.15
CA MET A 61 2.85 -4.89 -6.48
C MET A 61 1.32 -5.00 -6.44
N GLN A 62 0.79 -5.93 -5.65
CA GLN A 62 -0.65 -6.08 -5.48
C GLN A 62 -1.27 -4.86 -4.79
N GLU A 63 -0.61 -4.32 -3.76
CA GLU A 63 -1.06 -3.12 -3.04
C GLU A 63 -1.04 -1.86 -3.92
N ALA A 64 0.01 -1.68 -4.73
CA ALA A 64 0.06 -0.60 -5.72
C ALA A 64 -1.09 -0.71 -6.74
N SER A 65 -1.43 -1.92 -7.18
CA SER A 65 -2.58 -2.13 -8.08
C SER A 65 -3.92 -1.82 -7.40
N HIS A 66 -4.04 -2.02 -6.08
CA HIS A 66 -5.23 -1.64 -5.33
C HIS A 66 -5.37 -0.12 -5.20
N GLU A 67 -4.28 0.62 -5.00
CA GLU A 67 -4.32 2.09 -4.99
C GLU A 67 -4.69 2.65 -6.37
N GLU A 68 -4.09 2.13 -7.44
CA GLU A 68 -4.41 2.53 -8.81
C GLU A 68 -5.87 2.20 -9.16
N PHE A 69 -6.35 1.01 -8.80
CA PHE A 69 -7.74 0.60 -8.96
C PHE A 69 -8.69 1.51 -8.17
N TYR A 70 -8.35 1.83 -6.93
CA TYR A 70 -9.13 2.76 -6.10
C TYR A 70 -9.19 4.16 -6.74
N ASN A 71 -8.05 4.74 -7.13
CA ASN A 71 -7.99 6.06 -7.76
C ASN A 71 -8.83 6.09 -9.05
N THR A 72 -8.69 5.07 -9.90
CA THR A 72 -9.46 4.92 -11.14
C THR A 72 -10.96 4.86 -10.87
N ASN A 73 -11.39 4.14 -9.83
CA ASN A 73 -12.81 4.05 -9.47
C ASN A 73 -13.37 5.38 -8.95
N VAL A 74 -12.61 6.10 -8.12
CA VAL A 74 -13.01 7.41 -7.60
C VAL A 74 -13.12 8.44 -8.73
N GLU A 75 -12.13 8.46 -9.64
CA GLU A 75 -12.15 9.33 -10.82
C GLU A 75 -13.35 9.04 -11.73
N ASN A 76 -13.59 7.77 -12.04
CA ASN A 76 -14.74 7.36 -12.86
C ASN A 76 -16.07 7.77 -12.21
N LEU A 77 -16.26 7.48 -10.92
CA LEU A 77 -17.50 7.80 -10.21
C LEU A 77 -17.75 9.32 -10.18
N LEU A 78 -16.73 10.12 -9.85
CA LEU A 78 -16.84 11.58 -9.83
C LEU A 78 -17.05 12.16 -11.24
N GLY A 79 -16.41 11.58 -12.25
CA GLY A 79 -16.61 11.94 -13.64
C GLY A 79 -18.05 11.72 -14.10
N GLU A 80 -18.62 10.56 -13.81
CA GLU A 80 -20.02 10.24 -14.18
C GLU A 80 -21.03 11.11 -13.42
N LEU A 81 -20.81 11.35 -12.12
CA LEU A 81 -21.66 12.25 -11.33
C LEU A 81 -21.62 13.69 -11.89
N LYS A 82 -20.43 14.19 -12.22
CA LYS A 82 -20.28 15.52 -12.82
C LYS A 82 -20.97 15.62 -14.19
N LYS A 83 -20.79 14.62 -15.07
CA LYS A 83 -21.44 14.60 -16.39
C LYS A 83 -22.96 14.63 -16.27
N TYR A 84 -23.52 13.87 -15.32
CA TYR A 84 -24.94 13.88 -15.04
C TYR A 84 -25.41 15.27 -14.60
N ASP A 85 -24.69 15.89 -13.67
CA ASP A 85 -25.01 17.22 -13.15
C ASP A 85 -24.92 18.31 -14.23
N ASP A 86 -23.91 18.25 -15.08
CA ASP A 86 -23.73 19.17 -16.22
C ASP A 86 -24.87 19.00 -17.23
N GLY A 87 -25.23 17.77 -17.59
CA GLY A 87 -26.35 17.49 -18.52
C GLY A 87 -27.71 17.93 -17.98
N CYS A 88 -27.94 17.81 -16.66
CA CYS A 88 -29.13 18.39 -16.04
C CYS A 88 -29.10 19.92 -16.04
N THR A 89 -27.93 20.54 -15.79
CA THR A 89 -27.78 21.99 -15.82
C THR A 89 -28.07 22.56 -17.21
N GLU A 90 -27.58 21.92 -18.27
CA GLU A 90 -27.86 22.28 -19.67
C GLU A 90 -29.36 22.17 -19.99
N ARG A 91 -30.02 21.11 -19.50
CA ARG A 91 -31.44 20.85 -19.79
C ARG A 91 -32.39 21.80 -19.06
N TYR A 92 -32.05 22.21 -17.84
CA TYR A 92 -32.93 23.01 -16.98
C TYR A 92 -32.47 24.46 -16.81
N ASN A 93 -31.36 24.84 -17.42
CA ASN A 93 -30.76 26.18 -17.41
C ASN A 93 -30.56 26.78 -16.00
N LYS A 94 -30.39 25.90 -15.01
CA LYS A 94 -30.08 26.20 -13.60
C LYS A 94 -29.12 25.16 -13.11
N LYS A 95 -28.08 25.56 -12.39
CA LYS A 95 -27.31 24.66 -11.54
C LYS A 95 -28.18 24.33 -10.33
N PRO A 96 -28.68 23.10 -10.20
CA PRO A 96 -29.56 22.79 -9.10
C PRO A 96 -28.75 22.29 -7.92
N ASP A 97 -28.95 22.92 -6.76
CA ASP A 97 -28.27 22.61 -5.50
C ASP A 97 -28.71 21.24 -4.93
N TRP A 98 -29.69 20.59 -5.57
CA TRP A 98 -30.15 19.23 -5.26
C TRP A 98 -29.43 18.14 -6.06
N LEU A 99 -28.54 18.52 -6.99
CA LEU A 99 -27.72 17.55 -7.71
C LEU A 99 -26.47 17.21 -6.90
N LEU A 100 -26.14 15.92 -6.83
CA LEU A 100 -25.25 15.38 -5.81
C LEU A 100 -23.83 15.95 -5.89
N PHE A 101 -23.27 16.08 -7.10
CA PHE A 101 -21.91 16.61 -7.25
C PHE A 101 -21.87 18.10 -6.94
N ASN A 102 -22.87 18.88 -7.39
CA ASN A 102 -22.98 20.30 -7.05
C ASN A 102 -23.12 20.54 -5.55
N TYR A 103 -23.98 19.76 -4.88
CA TYR A 103 -24.15 19.83 -3.42
C TYR A 103 -22.84 19.51 -2.68
N LEU A 104 -22.16 18.44 -3.08
CA LEU A 104 -20.87 18.05 -2.48
C LEU A 104 -19.82 19.14 -2.70
N ASN A 105 -19.68 19.63 -3.93
CA ASN A 105 -18.72 20.69 -4.24
C ASN A 105 -19.00 21.97 -3.42
N GLN A 106 -20.27 22.38 -3.32
CA GLN A 106 -20.67 23.54 -2.54
C GLN A 106 -20.31 23.36 -1.05
N ALA A 107 -20.70 22.24 -0.45
CA ALA A 107 -20.38 21.96 0.95
C ALA A 107 -18.86 21.94 1.22
N ILE A 108 -18.07 21.39 0.28
CA ILE A 108 -16.61 21.35 0.40
C ILE A 108 -16.00 22.74 0.32
N GLN A 109 -16.47 23.58 -0.61
CA GLN A 109 -15.97 24.95 -0.77
C GLN A 109 -16.37 25.85 0.40
N GLU A 110 -17.63 25.83 0.82
CA GLU A 110 -18.14 26.67 1.91
C GLU A 110 -17.47 26.39 3.26
N ASN A 111 -17.00 25.15 3.46
CA ASN A 111 -16.35 24.72 4.70
C ASN A 111 -14.82 24.64 4.59
N ASN A 112 -14.24 25.10 3.46
CA ASN A 112 -12.80 25.06 3.20
C ASN A 112 -12.17 23.66 3.41
N LEU A 113 -12.84 22.63 2.91
CA LEU A 113 -12.49 21.23 3.17
C LEU A 113 -11.47 20.65 2.17
N SER A 114 -11.08 21.39 1.14
CA SER A 114 -10.15 20.97 0.09
C SER A 114 -8.78 21.65 0.15
N ASP A 115 -8.42 22.22 1.31
CA ASP A 115 -7.12 22.85 1.57
C ASP A 115 -6.75 23.93 0.54
N GLY A 116 -7.74 24.72 0.08
CA GLY A 116 -7.53 25.82 -0.86
C GLY A 116 -7.52 25.43 -2.34
N ILE A 117 -7.87 24.19 -2.70
CA ILE A 117 -8.01 23.78 -4.11
C ILE A 117 -9.28 24.38 -4.72
N GLU A 118 -9.12 25.24 -5.72
CA GLU A 118 -10.23 25.95 -6.38
C GLU A 118 -10.89 25.14 -7.51
N HIS A 119 -10.16 24.24 -8.18
CA HIS A 119 -10.69 23.47 -9.31
C HIS A 119 -11.75 22.47 -8.82
N ILE A 120 -13.00 22.66 -9.24
CA ILE A 120 -14.22 21.97 -8.75
C ILE A 120 -14.03 20.45 -8.62
N THR A 121 -13.64 19.75 -9.70
CA THR A 121 -13.47 18.29 -9.66
C THR A 121 -12.29 17.87 -8.78
N ALA A 122 -11.21 18.66 -8.77
CA ALA A 122 -10.02 18.33 -7.98
C ALA A 122 -10.26 18.58 -6.48
N SER A 123 -11.01 19.63 -6.14
CA SER A 123 -11.44 19.96 -4.79
C SER A 123 -12.26 18.83 -4.18
N THR A 124 -13.32 18.39 -4.88
CA THR A 124 -14.19 17.30 -4.45
C THR A 124 -13.44 15.97 -4.36
N TRP A 125 -12.61 15.66 -5.36
CA TRP A 125 -11.78 14.45 -5.37
C TRP A 125 -10.81 14.42 -4.18
N THR A 126 -10.08 15.52 -3.95
CA THR A 126 -9.06 15.60 -2.90
C THR A 126 -9.68 15.39 -1.52
N TYR A 127 -10.81 16.03 -1.26
CA TYR A 127 -11.49 15.87 0.02
C TYR A 127 -12.00 14.44 0.25
N LEU A 128 -12.69 13.86 -0.74
CA LEU A 128 -13.24 12.50 -0.62
C LEU A 128 -12.13 11.45 -0.49
N ARG A 129 -11.06 11.57 -1.30
CA ARG A 129 -9.88 10.70 -1.18
C ARG A 129 -9.27 10.80 0.21
N ARG A 130 -9.12 12.02 0.75
CA ARG A 130 -8.58 12.24 2.10
C ARG A 130 -9.42 11.56 3.19
N LEU A 131 -10.75 11.60 3.09
CA LEU A 131 -11.65 10.90 4.03
C LEU A 131 -11.44 9.40 3.98
N VAL A 132 -11.35 8.81 2.79
CA VAL A 132 -11.15 7.37 2.63
C VAL A 132 -9.76 6.94 3.10
N VAL A 133 -8.70 7.66 2.71
CA VAL A 133 -7.34 7.43 3.19
C VAL A 133 -7.29 7.47 4.72
N SER A 134 -7.95 8.47 5.34
CA SER A 134 -8.01 8.59 6.80
C SER A 134 -8.75 7.42 7.46
N ASP A 135 -9.87 6.94 6.88
CA ASP A 135 -10.58 5.77 7.39
C ASP A 135 -9.74 4.49 7.28
N LEU A 136 -9.06 4.28 6.14
CA LEU A 136 -8.18 3.14 5.93
C LEU A 136 -6.98 3.15 6.89
N GLN A 137 -6.40 4.32 7.15
CA GLN A 137 -5.34 4.49 8.16
C GLN A 137 -5.84 4.18 9.57
N LYS A 138 -7.01 4.70 9.96
CA LYS A 138 -7.62 4.40 11.27
C LYS A 138 -7.88 2.91 11.47
N ARG A 139 -8.18 2.18 10.40
CA ARG A 139 -8.40 0.73 10.42
C ARG A 139 -7.10 -0.09 10.34
N GLY A 140 -5.95 0.56 10.18
CA GLY A 140 -4.65 -0.09 10.03
C GLY A 140 -4.47 -0.82 8.70
N ILE A 141 -5.31 -0.50 7.69
CA ILE A 141 -5.26 -1.10 6.35
C ILE A 141 -4.23 -0.38 5.48
N LEU A 142 -4.17 0.96 5.59
CA LEU A 142 -3.17 1.80 4.94
C LEU A 142 -2.22 2.33 6.03
N LYS A 143 -0.91 2.37 5.78
CA LYS A 143 0.08 2.93 6.72
C LYS A 143 0.39 4.38 6.39
#